data_AF-A0A2S2Q6N5-F1
#
_entry.id   AF-A0A2S2Q6N5-F1
#
_cell.length_a   1.000
_cell.length_b   1.000
_cell.length_c   1.000
_cell.angle_alpha   90.00
_cell.angle_beta   90.00
_cell.angle_gamma   90.00
#
_symmetry.space_group_name_H-M   'P 1'
#
loop_
_entity.id
_entity.type
_entity.pdbx_description
1 polymer ?
#
loop_
_entity_poly.entity_id
_entity_poly.type
_entity_poly.pdbx_seq_one_letter_code
_entity_poly.pdbx_strand_id
1 'polypeptide(L)'
;MWLKFNSSPTVTAVKDTHLALYSLPFPAVNICPMDKIKRTEAHEYVAARTNDSYHESELDNFLNVLTLFQHPLYSRMLSYLNNGMEGFLAKLTNINITDFMLKVMPTCDEIFNACFWIGHSYNCCDLFSLQRSEEGFCYSFNSLTSVKNLPCPMHFSTLENDIDTVQSDFDSVLNATDFECKLRRNTAAGSTSGLQIFFKRFNHSERLINASKITGQMAVRVRTLIQHYDNA
;
A
#
# COMPACT_ATOMS: atom_id res chain seq x y z
N MET A 1 -34.80 22.45 -5.43
CA MET A 1 -34.18 21.74 -4.29
C MET A 1 -35.23 21.32 -3.25
N TRP A 2 -36.04 22.26 -2.74
CA TRP A 2 -37.15 21.97 -1.81
C TRP A 2 -38.19 20.96 -2.34
N LEU A 3 -38.63 21.11 -3.60
CA LEU A 3 -39.58 20.17 -4.22
C LEU A 3 -39.07 18.72 -4.28
N LYS A 4 -37.76 18.52 -4.43
CA LYS A 4 -37.12 17.19 -4.54
C LYS A 4 -36.97 16.50 -3.18
N PHE A 5 -36.72 17.29 -2.12
CA PHE A 5 -36.77 16.81 -0.73
C PHE A 5 -38.20 16.44 -0.32
N ASN A 6 -39.19 17.24 -0.74
CA ASN A 6 -40.60 16.99 -0.45
C ASN A 6 -41.17 15.77 -1.21
N SER A 7 -40.69 15.49 -2.41
CA SER A 7 -41.17 14.34 -3.21
C SER A 7 -40.45 13.02 -2.90
N SER A 8 -39.23 13.06 -2.37
CA SER A 8 -38.40 11.87 -2.12
C SER A 8 -37.43 12.12 -0.95
N PRO A 9 -37.93 12.14 0.29
CA PRO A 9 -37.08 12.32 1.45
C PRO A 9 -36.14 11.13 1.63
N THR A 10 -34.88 11.40 1.99
CA THR A 10 -33.93 10.35 2.38
C THR A 10 -34.18 9.97 3.82
N VAL A 11 -34.51 8.70 4.08
CA VAL A 11 -34.74 8.17 5.42
C VAL A 11 -33.71 7.09 5.70
N THR A 12 -32.97 7.22 6.79
CA THR A 12 -32.04 6.21 7.28
C THR A 12 -32.70 5.40 8.39
N ALA A 13 -32.67 4.08 8.29
CA ALA A 13 -33.14 3.17 9.32
C ALA A 13 -31.99 2.25 9.72
N VAL A 14 -31.80 2.05 11.03
CA VAL A 14 -30.83 1.07 11.53
C VAL A 14 -31.43 -0.31 11.34
N LYS A 15 -30.76 -1.14 10.54
CA LYS A 15 -31.24 -2.50 10.21
C LYS A 15 -31.19 -3.42 11.43
N ASP A 16 -30.12 -3.34 12.24
CA ASP A 16 -29.96 -4.12 13.46
C ASP A 16 -28.88 -3.52 14.38
N THR A 17 -29.18 -3.38 15.67
CA THR A 17 -28.22 -2.96 16.72
C THR A 17 -27.64 -4.13 17.52
N HIS A 18 -28.11 -5.36 17.27
CA HIS A 18 -27.76 -6.58 17.99
C HIS A 18 -26.88 -7.55 17.19
N LEU A 19 -26.27 -7.09 16.09
CA LEU A 19 -25.29 -7.86 15.32
C LEU A 19 -24.14 -8.30 16.24
N ALA A 20 -23.93 -9.61 16.33
CA ALA A 20 -22.86 -10.16 17.14
C ALA A 20 -21.49 -9.83 16.52
N LEU A 21 -20.50 -9.46 17.34
CA LEU A 21 -19.18 -9.03 16.82
C LEU A 21 -18.51 -10.06 15.91
N TYR A 22 -18.67 -11.36 16.20
CA TYR A 22 -18.14 -12.44 15.37
C TYR A 22 -18.77 -12.52 13.97
N SER A 23 -19.97 -11.97 13.79
CA SER A 23 -20.65 -11.91 12.49
C SER A 23 -20.14 -10.76 11.63
N LEU A 24 -19.24 -9.91 12.13
CA LEU A 24 -18.57 -8.86 11.36
C LEU A 24 -17.12 -9.26 11.04
N PRO A 25 -16.66 -9.11 9.79
CA PRO A 25 -15.25 -9.31 9.46
C PRO A 25 -14.41 -8.26 10.20
N PHE A 26 -13.22 -8.68 10.65
CA PHE A 26 -12.22 -7.74 11.12
C PHE A 26 -11.84 -6.81 9.95
N PRO A 27 -11.62 -5.50 10.16
CA PRO A 27 -11.30 -4.60 9.05
C PRO A 27 -10.01 -5.00 8.34
N ALA A 28 -9.85 -4.54 7.10
CA ALA A 28 -8.51 -4.52 6.50
C ALA A 28 -7.65 -3.52 7.25
N VAL A 29 -6.41 -3.88 7.56
CA VAL A 29 -5.43 -2.99 8.18
C VAL A 29 -4.27 -2.82 7.23
N ASN A 30 -4.15 -1.63 6.64
CA ASN A 30 -3.09 -1.26 5.71
C ASN A 30 -1.99 -0.51 6.45
N ILE A 31 -0.76 -0.97 6.24
CA ILE A 31 0.46 -0.49 6.87
C ILE A 31 1.35 0.06 5.76
N CYS A 32 1.52 1.39 5.75
CA CYS A 32 2.28 2.09 4.73
C CYS A 32 3.50 2.78 5.37
N PRO A 33 4.74 2.43 4.99
CA PRO A 33 5.91 3.18 5.46
C PRO A 33 5.86 4.62 4.92
N MET A 34 6.21 5.60 5.76
CA MET A 34 6.29 6.99 5.33
C MET A 34 7.47 7.22 4.38
N ASP A 35 8.61 6.57 4.65
CA ASP A 35 9.74 6.52 3.74
C ASP A 35 9.52 5.36 2.76
N LYS A 36 9.11 5.68 1.53
CA LYS A 36 8.67 4.70 0.52
C LYS A 36 9.81 4.11 -0.32
N ILE A 37 10.99 4.72 -0.25
CA ILE A 37 12.13 4.45 -1.12
C ILE A 37 13.37 4.31 -0.24
N LYS A 38 14.06 3.18 -0.36
CA LYS A 38 15.42 2.99 0.15
C LYS A 38 16.40 3.68 -0.79
N ARG A 39 17.09 4.69 -0.30
CA ARG A 39 17.97 5.54 -1.11
C ARG A 39 19.04 4.72 -1.82
N THR A 40 19.71 3.81 -1.12
CA THR A 40 20.84 3.06 -1.68
C THR A 40 20.36 2.16 -2.81
N GLU A 41 19.29 1.39 -2.58
CA GLU A 41 18.73 0.48 -3.57
C GLU A 41 18.17 1.21 -4.79
N ALA A 42 17.62 2.42 -4.62
CA ALA A 42 17.18 3.26 -5.73
C ALA A 42 18.32 3.76 -6.60
N HIS A 43 19.42 4.22 -5.99
CA HIS A 43 20.61 4.67 -6.71
C HIS A 43 21.26 3.53 -7.48
N GLU A 44 21.42 2.36 -6.85
CA GLU A 44 21.96 1.16 -7.50
C GLU A 44 21.06 0.69 -8.65
N TYR A 45 19.75 0.72 -8.48
CA TYR A 45 18.81 0.30 -9.52
C TYR A 45 18.95 1.15 -10.78
N VAL A 46 18.96 2.48 -10.63
CA VAL A 46 19.07 3.42 -11.76
C VAL A 46 20.45 3.33 -12.41
N ALA A 47 21.52 3.30 -11.62
CA ALA A 47 22.89 3.18 -12.13
C ALA A 47 23.10 1.90 -12.95
N ALA A 48 22.42 0.80 -12.60
CA ALA A 48 22.51 -0.46 -13.34
C ALA A 48 21.72 -0.48 -14.66
N ARG A 49 20.84 0.50 -14.91
CA ARG A 49 19.87 0.49 -16.03
C ARG A 49 19.96 1.71 -16.94
N THR A 50 20.69 2.74 -16.52
CA THR A 50 20.94 3.96 -17.29
C THR A 50 22.43 4.05 -17.60
N ASN A 51 22.77 4.02 -18.89
CA ASN A 51 24.16 4.20 -19.37
C ASN A 51 24.55 5.69 -19.51
N ASP A 52 23.58 6.59 -19.40
CA ASP A 52 23.80 8.03 -19.54
C ASP A 52 24.34 8.65 -18.26
N SER A 53 25.25 9.62 -18.39
CA SER A 53 25.68 10.45 -17.27
C SER A 53 24.53 11.29 -16.75
N TYR A 54 24.35 11.32 -15.42
CA TYR A 54 23.42 12.20 -14.72
C TYR A 54 24.04 12.70 -13.42
N HIS A 55 23.54 13.82 -12.92
CA HIS A 55 23.92 14.34 -11.61
C HIS A 55 23.07 13.67 -10.53
N GLU A 56 23.67 13.33 -9.38
CA GLU A 56 22.95 12.73 -8.24
C GLU A 56 21.74 13.58 -7.81
N SER A 57 21.83 14.90 -7.94
CA SER A 57 20.73 15.82 -7.64
C SER A 57 19.51 15.63 -8.55
N GLU A 58 19.69 15.24 -9.81
CA GLU A 58 18.59 14.94 -10.74
C GLU A 58 17.82 13.70 -10.27
N LEU A 59 18.57 12.65 -9.89
CA LEU A 59 18.00 11.43 -9.34
C LEU A 59 17.32 11.69 -7.99
N ASP A 60 17.97 12.39 -7.08
CA ASP A 60 17.37 12.71 -5.77
C ASP A 60 16.07 13.52 -5.92
N ASN A 61 16.00 14.46 -6.87
CA ASN A 61 14.75 15.17 -7.18
C ASN A 61 13.67 14.24 -7.74
N PHE A 62 14.03 13.32 -8.62
CA PHE A 62 13.11 12.29 -9.11
C PHE A 62 12.56 11.40 -8.00
N LEU A 63 13.42 10.91 -7.09
CA LEU A 63 13.00 10.09 -5.94
C LEU A 63 12.08 10.87 -5.00
N ASN A 64 12.34 12.16 -4.81
CA ASN A 64 11.47 13.05 -4.03
C ASN A 64 10.10 13.25 -4.68
N VAL A 65 10.05 13.38 -6.02
CA VAL A 65 8.78 13.43 -6.76
C VAL A 65 7.99 12.14 -6.56
N LEU A 66 8.62 10.97 -6.72
CA LEU A 66 7.95 9.67 -6.52
C LEU A 66 7.41 9.51 -5.10
N THR A 67 8.16 9.97 -4.09
CA THR A 67 7.71 9.97 -2.68
C THR A 67 6.47 10.85 -2.45
N LEU A 68 6.36 11.94 -3.21
CA LEU A 68 5.28 12.91 -3.14
C LEU A 68 4.11 12.61 -4.10
N PHE A 69 4.23 11.56 -4.91
CA PHE A 69 3.22 11.12 -5.88
C PHE A 69 2.04 10.40 -5.19
N GLN A 70 1.37 11.11 -4.29
CA GLN A 70 0.24 10.63 -3.50
C GLN A 70 -0.65 11.82 -3.09
N HIS A 71 -1.94 11.58 -2.91
CA HIS A 71 -2.85 12.60 -2.39
C HIS A 71 -2.58 12.86 -0.89
N PRO A 72 -2.62 14.12 -0.40
CA PRO A 72 -2.83 15.39 -1.10
C PRO A 72 -1.51 16.09 -1.50
N LEU A 73 -0.40 15.37 -1.54
CA LEU A 73 0.95 15.94 -1.61
C LEU A 73 1.43 16.27 -3.03
N TYR A 74 0.68 15.92 -4.06
CA TYR A 74 1.02 16.15 -5.47
C TYR A 74 1.43 17.60 -5.78
N SER A 75 0.81 18.59 -5.13
CA SER A 75 1.14 20.02 -5.33
C SER A 75 2.58 20.37 -4.93
N ARG A 76 3.18 19.60 -4.01
CA ARG A 76 4.56 19.82 -3.54
C ARG A 76 5.61 19.31 -4.53
N MET A 77 5.23 18.44 -5.46
CA MET A 77 6.14 17.88 -6.47
C MET A 77 6.70 18.93 -7.41
N LEU A 78 5.95 20.02 -7.68
CA LEU A 78 6.36 21.09 -8.60
C LEU A 78 7.73 21.68 -8.25
N SER A 79 8.04 21.77 -6.96
CA SER A 79 9.34 22.27 -6.49
C SER A 79 10.51 21.38 -6.93
N TYR A 80 10.31 20.06 -7.07
CA TYR A 80 11.35 19.13 -7.51
C TYR A 80 11.33 18.95 -9.03
N LEU A 81 10.16 18.98 -9.66
CA LEU A 81 9.99 18.95 -11.12
C LEU A 81 10.70 20.11 -11.81
N ASN A 82 10.57 21.32 -11.28
CA ASN A 82 11.16 22.52 -11.87
C ASN A 82 12.67 22.65 -11.60
N ASN A 83 13.24 21.84 -10.70
CA ASN A 83 14.65 21.89 -10.32
C ASN A 83 15.47 20.82 -11.04
N GLY A 84 15.67 20.99 -12.35
CA GLY A 84 16.66 20.21 -13.10
C GLY A 84 16.28 18.77 -13.42
N MET A 85 14.99 18.46 -13.57
CA MET A 85 14.57 17.16 -14.16
C MET A 85 14.41 17.21 -15.69
N GLU A 86 14.59 18.38 -16.30
CA GLU A 86 14.49 18.57 -17.75
C GLU A 86 15.60 17.78 -18.45
N GLY A 87 15.22 16.80 -19.27
CA GLY A 87 16.15 15.87 -19.93
C GLY A 87 16.49 14.60 -19.11
N PHE A 88 16.41 14.64 -17.77
CA PHE A 88 16.63 13.45 -16.94
C PHE A 88 15.55 12.38 -17.16
N LEU A 89 14.27 12.79 -17.27
CA LEU A 89 13.16 11.87 -17.51
C LEU A 89 13.32 11.07 -18.81
N ALA A 90 13.95 11.64 -19.84
CA ALA A 90 14.20 10.95 -21.10
C ALA A 90 15.18 9.77 -20.93
N LYS A 91 16.11 9.87 -19.96
CA LYS A 91 17.10 8.83 -19.63
C LYS A 91 16.49 7.66 -18.84
N LEU A 92 15.28 7.85 -18.29
CA LEU A 92 14.56 6.84 -17.50
C LEU A 92 13.49 6.10 -18.31
N THR A 93 13.43 6.30 -19.63
CA THR A 93 12.39 5.74 -20.51
C THR A 93 12.30 4.21 -20.48
N ASN A 94 13.39 3.52 -20.17
CA ASN A 94 13.43 2.06 -20.06
C ASN A 94 13.10 1.54 -18.64
N ILE A 95 12.78 2.41 -17.69
CA ILE A 95 12.46 2.04 -16.32
C ILE A 95 10.94 1.98 -16.14
N ASN A 96 10.43 0.79 -15.84
CA ASN A 96 9.07 0.64 -15.34
C ASN A 96 8.99 1.17 -13.90
N ILE A 97 8.17 2.20 -13.68
CA ILE A 97 8.02 2.85 -12.37
C ILE A 97 7.43 1.89 -11.33
N THR A 98 6.51 1.01 -11.73
CA THR A 98 5.91 0.01 -10.84
C THR A 98 7.00 -0.93 -10.31
N ASP A 99 7.78 -1.52 -11.20
CA ASP A 99 8.86 -2.46 -10.85
C ASP A 99 9.95 -1.77 -10.02
N PHE A 100 10.29 -0.54 -10.41
CA PHE A 100 11.22 0.29 -9.65
C PHE A 100 10.74 0.48 -8.22
N MET A 101 9.49 0.94 -8.04
CA MET A 101 8.93 1.20 -6.71
C MET A 101 8.80 -0.07 -5.87
N LEU A 102 8.47 -1.21 -6.48
CA LEU A 102 8.45 -2.51 -5.80
C LEU A 102 9.86 -2.96 -5.37
N LYS A 103 10.87 -2.64 -6.16
CA LYS A 103 12.26 -2.99 -5.85
C LYS A 103 12.84 -2.14 -4.73
N VAL A 104 12.55 -0.84 -4.72
CA VAL A 104 13.17 0.10 -3.77
C VAL A 104 12.37 0.30 -2.48
N MET A 105 11.14 -0.20 -2.40
CA MET A 105 10.35 -0.07 -1.18
C MET A 105 10.94 -0.87 -0.01
N PRO A 106 10.74 -0.41 1.24
CA PRO A 106 11.10 -1.21 2.40
C PRO A 106 10.36 -2.54 2.36
N THR A 107 11.09 -3.63 2.51
CA THR A 107 10.55 -5.00 2.52
C THR A 107 9.77 -5.26 3.80
N CYS A 108 8.96 -6.33 3.80
CA CYS A 108 8.18 -6.73 4.95
C CYS A 108 9.06 -6.91 6.21
N ASP A 109 10.17 -7.61 6.10
CA ASP A 109 11.09 -7.86 7.22
C ASP A 109 11.80 -6.59 7.71
N GLU A 110 11.93 -5.57 6.88
CA GLU A 110 12.50 -4.27 7.27
C GLU A 110 11.50 -3.40 8.04
N ILE A 111 10.19 -3.62 7.83
CA ILE A 111 9.12 -2.85 8.48
C ILE A 111 8.67 -3.52 9.79
N PHE A 112 8.45 -4.83 9.78
CA PHE A 112 7.82 -5.53 10.88
C PHE A 112 8.84 -6.18 11.82
N ASN A 113 8.59 -6.07 13.12
CA ASN A 113 9.38 -6.72 14.18
C ASN A 113 8.66 -7.96 14.74
N ALA A 114 7.37 -7.86 15.02
CA ALA A 114 6.56 -8.96 15.54
C ALA A 114 5.07 -8.73 15.24
N CYS A 115 4.34 -9.80 14.95
CA CYS A 115 2.90 -9.76 14.69
C CYS A 115 2.17 -10.79 15.52
N PHE A 116 1.03 -10.39 16.07
CA PHE A 116 0.12 -11.28 16.78
C PHE A 116 -1.30 -11.11 16.27
N TRP A 117 -2.00 -12.23 16.14
CA TRP A 117 -3.41 -12.27 15.78
C TRP A 117 -4.15 -13.17 16.77
N ILE A 118 -5.11 -12.59 17.50
CA ILE A 118 -5.87 -13.26 18.57
C ILE A 118 -4.91 -13.91 19.59
N GLY A 119 -3.87 -13.16 19.99
CA GLY A 119 -2.91 -13.58 21.02
C GLY A 119 -1.88 -14.61 20.55
N HIS A 120 -1.99 -15.14 19.34
CA HIS A 120 -1.02 -16.06 18.76
C HIS A 120 0.02 -15.29 17.93
N SER A 121 1.29 -15.69 18.04
CA SER A 121 2.37 -15.13 17.23
C SER A 121 2.28 -15.66 15.79
N TYR A 122 2.52 -14.77 14.82
CA TYR A 122 2.56 -15.09 13.40
C TYR A 122 3.82 -14.49 12.76
N ASN A 123 4.30 -15.15 11.70
CA ASN A 123 5.19 -14.50 10.75
C ASN A 123 4.44 -13.32 10.10
N CYS A 124 5.00 -12.12 10.20
CA CYS A 124 4.38 -10.91 9.68
C CYS A 124 4.19 -10.93 8.17
N CYS A 125 5.14 -11.53 7.42
CA CYS A 125 5.11 -11.57 5.96
C CYS A 125 4.15 -12.62 5.40
N ASP A 126 3.76 -13.60 6.22
CA ASP A 126 2.65 -14.50 5.90
C ASP A 126 1.28 -13.87 6.22
N LEU A 127 1.26 -13.02 7.25
CA LEU A 127 0.07 -12.38 7.79
C LEU A 127 -0.36 -11.14 6.98
N PHE A 128 0.60 -10.38 6.44
CA PHE A 128 0.38 -9.22 5.61
C PHE A 128 0.75 -9.49 4.16
N SER A 129 -0.09 -9.05 3.23
CA SER A 129 0.18 -9.12 1.79
C SER A 129 0.48 -7.73 1.24
N LEU A 130 1.30 -7.67 0.19
CA LEU A 130 1.47 -6.46 -0.60
C LEU A 130 0.10 -5.94 -1.10
N GLN A 131 -0.08 -4.63 -1.08
CA GLN A 131 -1.29 -3.93 -1.48
C GLN A 131 -0.89 -2.65 -2.21
N ARG A 132 -1.46 -2.45 -3.41
CA ARG A 132 -1.43 -1.17 -4.11
C ARG A 132 -2.53 -0.25 -3.55
N SER A 133 -2.19 1.01 -3.30
CA SER A 133 -3.11 2.02 -2.74
C SER A 133 -2.85 3.40 -3.35
N GLU A 134 -3.67 4.41 -3.02
CA GLU A 134 -3.42 5.79 -3.43
C GLU A 134 -2.16 6.42 -2.83
N GLU A 135 -1.54 5.75 -1.86
CA GLU A 135 -0.26 6.13 -1.27
C GLU A 135 0.93 5.39 -1.88
N GLY A 136 0.70 4.54 -2.89
CA GLY A 136 1.69 3.60 -3.42
C GLY A 136 1.57 2.23 -2.76
N PHE A 137 2.69 1.52 -2.64
CA PHE A 137 2.75 0.15 -2.13
C PHE A 137 2.79 0.10 -0.60
N CYS A 138 1.93 -0.75 -0.04
CA CYS A 138 1.75 -0.96 1.39
C CYS A 138 1.59 -2.45 1.71
N TYR A 139 1.53 -2.78 2.99
CA TYR A 139 1.27 -4.13 3.49
C TYR A 139 -0.08 -4.20 4.17
N SER A 140 -0.93 -5.14 3.77
CA SER A 140 -2.31 -5.22 4.21
C SER A 140 -2.64 -6.54 4.89
N PHE A 141 -3.19 -6.43 6.08
CA PHE A 141 -3.85 -7.53 6.78
C PHE A 141 -5.32 -7.59 6.40
N ASN A 142 -5.84 -8.80 6.18
CA ASN A 142 -7.26 -9.06 5.95
C ASN A 142 -7.90 -8.27 4.80
N SER A 143 -7.14 -8.04 3.72
CA SER A 143 -7.60 -7.29 2.53
C SER A 143 -7.90 -8.21 1.35
N LEU A 144 -9.12 -8.17 0.82
CA LEU A 144 -9.52 -8.88 -0.41
C LEU A 144 -8.92 -8.28 -1.68
N THR A 145 -8.43 -7.04 -1.61
CA THR A 145 -7.79 -6.35 -2.74
C THR A 145 -6.26 -6.46 -2.74
N SER A 146 -5.70 -7.21 -1.78
CA SER A 146 -4.26 -7.43 -1.70
C SER A 146 -3.79 -8.45 -2.72
N VAL A 147 -2.51 -8.40 -3.08
CA VAL A 147 -1.93 -9.27 -4.12
C VAL A 147 -2.23 -10.76 -3.87
N LYS A 148 -2.10 -11.22 -2.63
CA LYS A 148 -2.41 -12.60 -2.23
C LYS A 148 -3.85 -13.02 -2.51
N ASN A 149 -4.78 -12.08 -2.48
CA ASN A 149 -6.22 -12.31 -2.64
C ASN A 149 -6.75 -11.88 -4.00
N LEU A 150 -5.90 -11.46 -4.95
CA LEU A 150 -6.32 -11.19 -6.34
C LEU A 150 -7.09 -12.34 -7.00
N PRO A 151 -6.76 -13.63 -6.77
CA PRO A 151 -7.51 -14.75 -7.33
C PRO A 151 -8.89 -14.95 -6.69
N CYS A 152 -9.16 -14.29 -5.55
CA CYS A 152 -10.47 -14.36 -4.95
C CYS A 152 -11.48 -13.71 -5.89
N PRO A 153 -12.65 -14.34 -6.12
CA PRO A 153 -13.72 -13.75 -6.90
C PRO A 153 -14.27 -12.52 -6.15
N MET A 154 -13.57 -11.40 -6.33
CA MET A 154 -14.11 -10.07 -6.17
C MET A 154 -15.12 -9.93 -7.28
N HIS A 155 -16.39 -9.78 -6.97
CA HIS A 155 -17.43 -9.58 -8.00
C HIS A 155 -17.28 -8.17 -8.60
N PHE A 156 -16.16 -7.91 -9.29
CA PHE A 156 -15.83 -6.65 -9.93
C PHE A 156 -15.87 -6.86 -11.44
N SER A 157 -17.05 -6.74 -12.00
CA SER A 157 -17.35 -6.89 -13.42
C SER A 157 -16.75 -5.78 -14.33
N THR A 158 -15.68 -5.07 -13.93
CA THR A 158 -15.20 -3.89 -14.69
C THR A 158 -13.70 -3.55 -14.59
N LEU A 159 -12.78 -4.49 -14.30
CA LEU A 159 -11.34 -4.17 -14.39
C LEU A 159 -10.58 -5.16 -15.28
N GLU A 160 -11.05 -5.32 -16.51
CA GLU A 160 -10.40 -6.18 -17.52
C GLU A 160 -9.25 -5.51 -18.30
N ASN A 161 -8.86 -4.26 -18.00
CA ASN A 161 -7.95 -3.52 -18.90
C ASN A 161 -6.59 -3.08 -18.33
N ASP A 162 -6.19 -3.49 -17.11
CA ASP A 162 -4.89 -3.10 -16.53
C ASP A 162 -4.04 -4.31 -16.05
N ILE A 163 -4.26 -5.50 -16.62
CA ILE A 163 -3.46 -6.70 -16.33
C ILE A 163 -2.52 -6.98 -17.50
N ASP A 164 -1.53 -6.11 -17.73
CA ASP A 164 -0.52 -6.35 -18.76
C ASP A 164 0.94 -6.30 -18.26
N THR A 165 1.19 -6.12 -16.95
CA THR A 165 2.59 -6.04 -16.46
C THR A 165 2.89 -6.69 -15.10
N VAL A 166 2.05 -7.60 -14.60
CA VAL A 166 2.38 -8.40 -13.38
C VAL A 166 2.45 -9.90 -13.73
N GLN A 167 2.95 -10.24 -14.92
CA GLN A 167 2.93 -11.62 -15.42
C GLN A 167 3.90 -12.54 -14.67
N SER A 168 5.02 -12.03 -14.14
CA SER A 168 6.08 -12.89 -13.59
C SER A 168 5.79 -13.47 -12.21
N ASP A 169 4.96 -12.80 -11.39
CA ASP A 169 4.49 -13.34 -10.10
C ASP A 169 3.15 -14.09 -10.23
N PHE A 170 2.41 -13.88 -11.33
CA PHE A 170 1.07 -14.46 -11.55
C PHE A 170 1.08 -15.98 -11.74
N ASP A 171 2.11 -16.51 -12.40
CA ASP A 171 2.26 -17.96 -12.63
C ASP A 171 2.55 -18.75 -11.34
N SER A 172 3.09 -18.09 -10.31
CA SER A 172 3.28 -18.68 -8.98
C SER A 172 1.98 -18.71 -8.16
N VAL A 173 1.13 -17.71 -8.38
CA VAL A 173 -0.16 -17.53 -7.70
C VAL A 173 -1.19 -18.51 -8.27
N LEU A 174 -1.29 -18.68 -9.59
CA LEU A 174 -2.25 -19.65 -10.18
C LEU A 174 -2.03 -21.11 -9.76
N ASN A 175 -0.84 -21.47 -9.26
CA ASN A 175 -0.51 -22.82 -8.80
C ASN A 175 -0.76 -23.05 -7.30
N ALA A 176 -1.16 -22.03 -6.54
CA ALA A 176 -1.53 -22.19 -5.13
C ALA A 176 -2.98 -22.65 -5.01
N THR A 177 -3.19 -23.90 -4.60
CA THR A 177 -4.52 -24.54 -4.52
C THR A 177 -5.30 -24.20 -3.24
N ASP A 178 -4.79 -23.30 -2.40
CA ASP A 178 -5.38 -22.99 -1.09
C ASP A 178 -5.50 -21.46 -0.87
N PHE A 179 -6.38 -20.83 -1.66
CA PHE A 179 -6.76 -19.42 -1.43
C PHE A 179 -7.90 -19.34 -0.43
N GLU A 180 -7.58 -18.99 0.82
CA GLU A 180 -8.60 -18.70 1.82
C GLU A 180 -9.19 -17.30 1.58
N CYS A 181 -10.18 -17.20 0.69
CA CYS A 181 -10.93 -15.97 0.40
C CYS A 181 -11.92 -15.56 1.51
N LYS A 182 -11.56 -15.86 2.76
CA LYS A 182 -12.40 -15.66 3.94
C LYS A 182 -11.76 -14.61 4.83
N LEU A 183 -12.49 -13.52 5.03
CA LEU A 183 -12.07 -12.48 5.96
C LEU A 183 -12.04 -13.02 7.39
N ARG A 184 -10.90 -12.79 8.05
CA ARG A 184 -10.68 -13.08 9.48
C ARG A 184 -11.65 -12.25 10.32
N ARG A 185 -12.05 -12.81 11.46
CA ARG A 185 -13.03 -12.26 12.40
C ARG A 185 -12.47 -12.35 13.80
N ASN A 186 -12.84 -11.40 14.66
CA ASN A 186 -12.58 -11.47 16.10
C ASN A 186 -13.89 -11.58 16.88
N THR A 187 -13.81 -12.12 18.09
CA THR A 187 -14.99 -12.35 18.95
C THR A 187 -15.05 -11.38 20.13
N ALA A 188 -14.01 -10.56 20.33
CA ALA A 188 -13.91 -9.64 21.47
C ALA A 188 -13.02 -8.42 21.16
N ALA A 189 -13.13 -7.38 21.99
CA ALA A 189 -12.42 -6.10 21.86
C ALA A 189 -11.16 -5.99 22.76
N GLY A 190 -10.62 -7.12 23.24
CA GLY A 190 -9.42 -7.15 24.09
C GLY A 190 -8.11 -7.03 23.31
N SER A 191 -7.02 -6.64 24.00
CA SER A 191 -5.67 -6.54 23.41
C SER A 191 -5.14 -7.88 22.87
N THR A 192 -5.59 -9.00 23.44
CA THR A 192 -5.28 -10.36 22.98
C THR A 192 -6.30 -10.90 21.99
N SER A 193 -7.36 -10.14 21.68
CA SER A 193 -8.44 -10.56 20.80
C SER A 193 -8.39 -9.89 19.42
N GLY A 194 -7.34 -9.11 19.14
CA GLY A 194 -7.19 -8.35 17.90
C GLY A 194 -5.84 -8.56 17.21
N LEU A 195 -5.49 -7.61 16.35
CA LEU A 195 -4.22 -7.53 15.65
C LEU A 195 -3.24 -6.66 16.44
N GLN A 196 -2.07 -7.21 16.78
CA GLN A 196 -0.98 -6.47 17.38
C GLN A 196 0.24 -6.51 16.46
N ILE A 197 0.85 -5.35 16.25
CA ILE A 197 1.96 -5.16 15.32
C ILE A 197 3.04 -4.36 16.03
N PHE A 198 4.27 -4.86 15.98
CA PHE A 198 5.45 -4.13 16.39
C PHE A 198 6.28 -3.82 15.16
N PHE A 199 6.72 -2.57 15.03
CA PHE A 199 7.50 -2.11 13.89
C PHE A 199 8.98 -2.04 14.23
N LYS A 200 9.83 -2.29 13.24
CA LYS A 200 11.24 -1.92 13.29
C LYS A 200 11.38 -0.43 13.00
N ARG A 201 12.47 0.15 13.49
CA ARG A 201 12.86 1.51 13.10
C ARG A 201 13.53 1.43 11.73
N PHE A 202 13.03 2.21 10.77
CA PHE A 202 13.67 2.32 9.46
C PHE A 202 15.13 2.79 9.61
N ASN A 203 16.01 2.49 8.66
CA ASN A 203 17.41 2.89 8.75
C ASN A 203 17.57 4.37 8.33
N HIS A 204 18.23 5.18 9.14
CA HIS A 204 18.39 6.61 8.85
C HIS A 204 19.25 6.85 7.60
N SER A 205 20.23 5.99 7.31
CA SER A 205 21.08 6.10 6.11
C SER A 205 20.31 5.84 4.82
N GLU A 206 19.21 5.08 4.88
CA GLU A 206 18.38 4.74 3.72
C GLU A 206 17.35 5.81 3.37
N ARG A 207 17.22 6.86 4.18
CA ARG A 207 16.28 7.95 3.90
C ARG A 207 16.78 8.79 2.74
N LEU A 208 15.84 9.28 1.93
CA LEU A 208 16.14 10.25 0.89
C LEU A 208 16.68 11.57 1.48
N ILE A 209 17.45 12.29 0.67
CA ILE A 209 17.93 13.63 1.04
C ILE A 209 16.71 14.53 1.25
N ASN A 210 16.72 15.30 2.34
CA ASN A 210 15.59 16.13 2.79
C ASN A 210 14.30 15.37 3.16
N ALA A 211 14.33 14.04 3.35
CA ALA A 211 13.15 13.27 3.77
C ALA A 211 12.45 13.86 5.01
N SER A 212 13.21 14.39 5.97
CA SER A 212 12.64 15.07 7.17
C SER A 212 11.75 16.27 6.85
N LYS A 213 11.94 16.94 5.70
CA LYS A 213 11.08 18.04 5.22
C LYS A 213 9.90 17.54 4.40
N ILE A 214 10.03 16.35 3.80
CA ILE A 214 9.06 15.78 2.84
C ILE A 214 8.09 14.85 3.55
N THR A 215 8.61 13.78 4.15
CA THR A 215 7.86 12.72 4.84
C THR A 215 7.80 12.95 6.35
N GLY A 216 8.62 13.86 6.88
CA GLY A 216 8.66 14.16 8.31
C GLY A 216 9.55 13.18 9.08
N GLN A 217 9.13 12.80 10.28
CA GLN A 217 9.84 11.77 11.04
C GLN A 217 9.56 10.37 10.47
N MET A 218 10.49 9.45 10.75
CA MET A 218 10.38 8.05 10.38
C MET A 218 9.18 7.46 11.10
N ALA A 219 8.18 7.04 10.34
CA ALA A 219 6.93 6.54 10.88
C ALA A 219 6.28 5.58 9.89
N VAL A 220 5.28 4.87 10.40
CA VAL A 220 4.41 4.01 9.61
C VAL A 220 2.99 4.53 9.77
N ARG A 221 2.30 4.67 8.64
CA ARG A 221 0.89 5.06 8.62
C ARG A 221 0.05 3.80 8.67
N VAL A 222 -0.91 3.77 9.59
CA VAL A 222 -1.88 2.68 9.73
C VAL A 222 -3.24 3.19 9.27
N ARG A 223 -3.86 2.48 8.32
CA ARG A 223 -5.21 2.78 7.82
C ARG A 223 -6.09 1.56 7.95
N THR A 224 -7.26 1.74 8.52
CA THR A 224 -8.28 0.69 8.63
C THR A 224 -9.35 0.90 7.57
N LEU A 225 -9.62 -0.13 6.79
CA LEU A 225 -10.61 -0.11 5.72
C LEU A 225 -11.71 -1.12 6.04
N ILE A 226 -12.95 -0.64 6.02
CA ILE A 226 -14.12 -1.50 6.10
C ILE A 226 -14.37 -2.04 4.69
N GLN A 227 -14.39 -3.37 4.58
CA GLN A 227 -14.71 -4.05 3.34
C GLN A 227 -16.11 -4.63 3.48
N HIS A 228 -17.00 -4.24 2.57
CA HIS A 228 -18.31 -4.87 2.45
C HIS A 228 -18.22 -5.97 1.42
N TYR A 229 -18.54 -7.18 1.84
CA TYR A 229 -18.76 -8.33 0.98
C TYR A 229 -20.21 -8.76 1.18
N ASP A 230 -21.06 -8.43 0.21
CA ASP A 230 -22.44 -8.88 0.22
C ASP A 230 -22.47 -10.33 -0.29
N ASN A 231 -22.69 -11.27 0.62
CA ASN A 231 -23.18 -12.59 0.25
C ASN A 231 -24.65 -12.43 -0.15
N ALA A 232 -24.94 -12.38 -1.46
CA ALA A 232 -26.29 -12.56 -1.96
C ALA A 232 -26.76 -14.00 -1.74
#